data_AF-A0A5R9DXM4-F1
#
_entry.id   AF-A0A5R9DXM4-F1
#
_cell.length_a   1.000
_cell.length_b   1.000
_cell.length_c   1.000
_cell.angle_alpha   90.00
_cell.angle_beta   90.00
_cell.angle_gamma   90.00
#
_symmetry.space_group_name_H-M   'P 1'
#
loop_
_entity.id
_entity.type
_entity.pdbx_description
1 polymer ?
#
loop_
_entity_poly.entity_id
_entity_poly.type
_entity_poly.pdbx_seq_one_letter_code
_entity_poly.pdbx_strand_id
1 'polypeptide(L)'
;MHRPHRDHPIKTLVRPTNPLIGKRMASQGVNRLRTFVIRHQAPLFFPLLNLEAVGLRVGSVIAIRRGVVRRPRTESVLLALHALAYAVVVFSLLGPLLAVAFIAVHQGLFGVYLGCVFAPNHKGMPVRDGDSEPDWLSRQVLTSRNIRSSRVHDFLYGGLNYQIEHHLFPTMPRPNLRKVRPLTRAHCATQDLPYYEVSATRSYVEVLAHLRQVTEQVRQESARSA
;
A
#
# COMPACT_ATOMS: atom_id res chain seq x y z
N MET A 1 -30.04 -9.77 20.02
CA MET A 1 -30.76 -9.00 18.97
C MET A 1 -29.72 -8.44 17.99
N HIS A 2 -29.50 -9.12 16.86
CA HIS A 2 -28.47 -8.76 15.88
C HIS A 2 -29.10 -7.78 14.88
N ARG A 3 -28.77 -6.48 14.99
CA ARG A 3 -29.21 -5.51 13.97
C ARG A 3 -28.42 -5.79 12.67
N PRO A 4 -29.07 -5.86 11.51
CA PRO A 4 -28.36 -5.94 10.24
C PRO A 4 -27.47 -4.70 10.07
N HIS A 5 -26.21 -4.92 9.71
CA HIS A 5 -25.27 -3.88 9.32
C HIS A 5 -25.94 -3.06 8.22
N ARG A 6 -26.35 -1.82 8.53
CA ARG A 6 -26.76 -0.87 7.50
C ARG A 6 -25.58 -0.68 6.56
N ASP A 7 -25.83 -0.80 5.26
CA ASP A 7 -24.92 -0.39 4.20
C ASP A 7 -24.64 1.11 4.37
N HIS A 8 -23.66 1.46 5.21
CA HIS A 8 -23.14 2.82 5.25
C HIS A 8 -22.34 3.02 3.97
N PRO A 9 -22.75 3.93 3.09
CA PRO A 9 -22.05 4.15 1.85
C PRO A 9 -20.77 4.91 2.18
N ILE A 10 -19.64 4.21 2.32
CA ILE A 10 -18.33 4.84 2.09
C ILE A 10 -18.31 5.54 0.72
N LYS A 11 -19.23 5.18 -0.20
CA LYS A 11 -19.49 5.91 -1.46
C LYS A 11 -19.74 7.42 -1.29
N THR A 12 -20.20 7.93 -0.14
CA THR A 12 -20.37 9.39 0.07
C THR A 12 -19.14 10.09 0.64
N LEU A 13 -18.30 9.40 1.42
CA LEU A 13 -17.00 9.93 1.89
C LEU A 13 -15.89 9.77 0.83
N VAL A 14 -16.06 8.79 -0.05
CA VAL A 14 -15.27 8.61 -1.26
C VAL A 14 -16.03 9.33 -2.38
N ARG A 15 -15.99 10.66 -2.39
CA ARG A 15 -16.08 11.41 -3.66
C ARG A 15 -14.69 11.34 -4.29
N PRO A 16 -14.43 10.47 -5.29
CA PRO A 16 -13.15 10.43 -5.97
C PRO A 16 -13.20 11.38 -7.17
N THR A 17 -14.02 12.43 -7.13
CA THR A 17 -13.90 13.54 -8.06
C THR A 17 -12.82 14.44 -7.50
N ASN A 18 -11.58 13.96 -7.50
CA ASN A 18 -10.46 14.84 -7.28
C ASN A 18 -9.81 15.20 -8.64
N PRO A 19 -10.24 16.31 -9.28
CA PRO A 19 -9.58 16.84 -10.48
C PRO A 19 -8.12 17.25 -10.23
N LEU A 20 -7.60 17.12 -9.00
CA LEU A 20 -6.22 17.42 -8.66
C LEU A 20 -5.23 16.31 -9.03
N ILE A 21 -5.66 15.07 -9.32
CA ILE A 21 -4.72 14.06 -9.85
C ILE A 21 -4.22 14.49 -11.23
N GLY A 22 -5.13 14.90 -12.12
CA GLY A 22 -4.80 15.48 -13.42
C GLY A 22 -3.98 16.76 -13.33
N LYS A 23 -4.44 17.72 -12.53
CA LYS A 23 -3.75 19.02 -12.37
C LYS A 23 -2.34 18.86 -11.77
N ARG A 24 -2.14 17.94 -10.81
CA ARG A 24 -0.81 17.63 -10.25
C ARG A 24 0.08 16.84 -11.22
N MET A 25 -0.49 16.01 -12.08
CA MET A 25 0.27 15.32 -13.12
C MET A 25 0.73 16.30 -14.21
N ALA A 26 -0.11 17.26 -14.59
CA ALA A 26 0.26 18.31 -15.55
C ALA A 26 1.34 19.26 -14.99
N SER A 27 1.31 19.58 -13.69
CA SER A 27 2.28 20.50 -13.07
C SER A 27 3.65 19.88 -12.73
N GLN A 28 3.79 18.54 -12.77
CA GLN A 28 5.00 17.84 -12.34
C GLN A 28 5.96 17.40 -13.49
N GLY A 29 5.73 17.82 -14.74
CA GLY A 29 6.63 17.44 -15.85
C GLY A 29 6.72 15.93 -16.05
N VAL A 30 5.57 15.24 -16.04
CA VAL A 30 5.51 13.77 -16.05
C VAL A 30 5.97 13.22 -17.40
N ASN A 31 7.08 12.47 -17.43
CA ASN A 31 7.60 11.78 -18.63
C ASN A 31 6.54 10.80 -19.20
N ARG A 32 6.49 10.68 -20.55
CA ARG A 32 5.71 9.72 -21.34
C ARG A 32 5.60 8.32 -20.72
N LEU A 33 6.69 7.77 -20.17
CA LEU A 33 6.67 6.45 -19.53
C LEU A 33 5.75 6.40 -18.29
N ARG A 34 5.83 7.41 -17.41
CA ARG A 34 4.98 7.47 -16.21
C ARG A 34 3.52 7.68 -16.59
N THR A 35 3.24 8.49 -17.61
CA THR A 35 1.89 8.65 -18.17
C THR A 35 1.37 7.33 -18.75
N PHE A 36 2.20 6.57 -19.47
CA PHE A 36 1.84 5.24 -19.98
C PHE A 36 1.48 4.28 -18.84
N VAL A 37 2.31 4.21 -17.79
CA VAL A 37 2.05 3.35 -16.63
C VAL A 37 0.72 3.69 -15.97
N ILE A 38 0.43 4.98 -15.74
CA ILE A 38 -0.81 5.42 -15.10
C ILE A 38 -2.04 5.11 -15.98
N ARG A 39 -1.93 5.27 -17.30
CA ARG A 39 -2.99 4.91 -18.27
C ARG A 39 -3.25 3.41 -18.37
N HIS A 40 -2.35 2.58 -17.86
CA HIS A 40 -2.47 1.12 -17.88
C HIS A 40 -2.27 0.50 -16.48
N GLN A 41 -2.44 1.28 -15.41
CA GLN A 41 -2.07 0.84 -14.05
C GLN A 41 -2.90 -0.35 -13.55
N ALA A 42 -4.16 -0.50 -13.99
CA ALA A 42 -5.01 -1.61 -13.58
C ALA A 42 -4.51 -2.98 -14.11
N PRO A 43 -4.29 -3.17 -15.43
CA PRO A 43 -3.70 -4.41 -15.93
C PRO A 43 -2.23 -4.58 -15.53
N LEU A 44 -1.49 -3.48 -15.34
CA LEU A 44 -0.10 -3.54 -14.91
C LEU A 44 0.08 -3.77 -13.40
N PHE A 45 -0.99 -3.74 -12.60
CA PHE A 45 -0.90 -3.78 -11.14
C PHE A 45 -0.10 -4.99 -10.66
N PHE A 46 -0.53 -6.21 -10.99
CA PHE A 46 0.14 -7.43 -10.55
C PHE A 46 1.52 -7.64 -11.20
N PRO A 47 1.72 -7.44 -12.51
CA PRO A 47 3.05 -7.48 -13.11
C PRO A 47 4.06 -6.56 -12.41
N LEU A 48 3.65 -5.32 -12.11
CA LEU A 48 4.53 -4.35 -11.44
C LEU A 48 4.83 -4.70 -9.98
N LEU A 49 4.04 -5.55 -9.31
CA LEU A 49 4.39 -6.02 -7.96
C LEU A 49 5.68 -6.85 -7.95
N ASN A 50 6.10 -7.46 -9.05
CA ASN A 50 7.41 -8.13 -9.13
C ASN A 50 8.58 -7.16 -8.89
N LEU A 51 8.35 -5.86 -9.06
CA LEU A 51 9.35 -4.82 -8.83
C LEU A 51 9.26 -4.22 -7.42
N GLU A 52 8.27 -4.57 -6.61
CA GLU A 52 8.03 -3.95 -5.30
C GLU A 52 9.24 -4.14 -4.36
N ALA A 53 9.81 -5.34 -4.31
CA ALA A 53 11.00 -5.62 -3.49
C ALA A 53 12.19 -4.74 -3.89
N VAL A 54 12.38 -4.50 -5.19
CA VAL A 54 13.41 -3.59 -5.71
C VAL A 54 13.05 -2.14 -5.37
N GLY A 55 11.79 -1.76 -5.56
CA GLY A 55 11.26 -0.43 -5.24
C GLY A 55 11.49 -0.04 -3.78
N LEU A 56 11.26 -0.95 -2.84
CA LEU A 56 11.53 -0.73 -1.41
C LEU A 56 13.01 -0.46 -1.14
N ARG A 57 13.93 -1.23 -1.74
CA ARG A 57 15.38 -1.01 -1.58
C ARG A 57 15.84 0.31 -2.19
N VAL A 58 15.36 0.63 -3.39
CA VAL A 58 15.62 1.91 -4.04
C VAL A 58 15.08 3.05 -3.17
N GLY A 59 13.89 2.89 -2.60
CA GLY A 59 13.30 3.82 -1.63
C GLY A 59 14.17 4.02 -0.40
N SER A 60 14.72 2.95 0.19
CA SER A 60 15.67 3.03 1.31
C SER A 60 16.93 3.82 0.95
N VAL A 61 17.53 3.56 -0.22
CA VAL A 61 18.71 4.29 -0.71
C VAL A 61 18.38 5.78 -0.92
N ILE A 62 17.23 6.08 -1.53
CA ILE A 62 16.77 7.46 -1.73
C ILE A 62 16.56 8.16 -0.37
N ALA A 63 15.96 7.48 0.61
CA ALA A 63 15.73 8.03 1.95
C ALA A 63 17.06 8.37 2.65
N ILE A 64 18.06 7.48 2.57
CA ILE A 64 19.41 7.73 3.08
C ILE A 64 20.02 8.96 2.39
N ARG A 65 19.98 9.01 1.05
CA ARG A 65 20.55 10.13 0.27
C ARG A 65 19.87 11.48 0.54
N ARG A 66 18.56 11.45 0.85
CA ARG A 66 17.79 12.65 1.22
C ARG A 66 17.99 13.09 2.67
N GLY A 67 18.75 12.35 3.48
CA GLY A 67 19.02 12.70 4.87
C GLY A 67 17.81 12.56 5.80
N VAL A 68 16.76 11.84 5.40
CA VAL A 68 15.55 11.65 6.24
C VAL A 68 15.70 10.52 7.26
N VAL A 69 16.79 9.74 7.17
CA VAL A 69 17.08 8.61 8.03
C VAL A 69 17.95 9.04 9.19
N ARG A 70 17.60 8.63 10.42
CA ARG A 70 18.28 9.06 11.66
C ARG A 70 19.75 8.61 11.75
N ARG A 71 20.10 7.44 11.20
CA ARG A 71 21.46 6.85 11.27
C ARG A 71 21.94 6.39 9.89
N PRO A 72 22.24 7.30 8.96
CA PRO A 72 22.46 6.97 7.55
C PRO A 72 23.67 6.04 7.33
N ARG A 73 24.74 6.18 8.12
CA ARG A 73 25.92 5.29 8.04
C ARG A 73 25.58 3.85 8.42
N THR A 74 24.94 3.66 9.58
CA THR A 74 24.53 2.33 10.06
C THR A 74 23.58 1.66 9.07
N GLU A 75 22.60 2.41 8.58
CA GLU A 75 21.58 1.91 7.64
C GLU A 75 22.21 1.54 6.28
N SER A 76 23.18 2.34 5.80
CA SER A 76 23.93 2.03 4.57
C SER A 76 24.78 0.76 4.73
N VAL A 77 25.48 0.61 5.86
CA VAL A 77 26.32 -0.56 6.13
C VAL A 77 25.45 -1.82 6.23
N LEU A 78 24.35 -1.78 6.97
CA LEU A 78 23.43 -2.92 7.10
C LEU A 78 22.83 -3.31 5.75
N LEU A 79 22.40 -2.34 4.94
CA LEU A 79 21.86 -2.60 3.61
C LEU A 79 22.90 -3.23 2.67
N ALA A 80 24.13 -2.69 2.66
CA ALA A 80 25.23 -3.21 1.84
C ALA A 80 25.66 -4.60 2.28
N LEU A 81 25.83 -4.82 3.59
CA LEU A 81 26.20 -6.11 4.15
C LEU A 81 25.14 -7.17 3.87
N HIS A 82 23.85 -6.83 4.01
CA HIS A 82 22.76 -7.74 3.68
C HIS A 82 22.77 -8.11 2.18
N ALA A 83 22.91 -7.12 1.29
CA ALA A 83 22.94 -7.36 -0.15
C ALA A 83 24.14 -8.22 -0.56
N LEU A 84 25.32 -7.93 0.00
CA LEU A 84 26.55 -8.68 -0.26
C LEU A 84 26.45 -10.11 0.28
N ALA A 85 26.02 -10.29 1.53
CA ALA A 85 25.86 -11.61 2.13
C ALA A 85 24.86 -12.47 1.34
N TYR A 86 23.73 -11.90 0.95
CA TYR A 86 22.75 -12.58 0.10
C TYR A 86 23.36 -12.99 -1.25
N ALA A 87 24.07 -12.07 -1.93
CA ALA A 87 24.72 -12.38 -3.20
C ALA A 87 25.79 -13.47 -3.04
N VAL A 88 26.68 -13.36 -2.05
CA VAL A 88 27.73 -14.36 -1.78
C VAL A 88 27.13 -15.74 -1.54
N VAL A 89 26.08 -15.85 -0.71
CA VAL A 89 25.41 -17.13 -0.45
C VAL A 89 24.82 -17.70 -1.74
N VAL A 90 24.09 -16.90 -2.52
CA VAL A 90 23.44 -17.41 -3.73
C VAL A 90 24.46 -17.82 -4.80
N PHE A 91 25.49 -16.99 -5.05
CA PHE A 91 26.50 -17.28 -6.08
C PHE A 91 27.52 -18.35 -5.68
N SER A 92 27.72 -18.59 -4.38
CA SER A 92 28.56 -19.71 -3.91
C SER A 92 27.85 -21.06 -4.00
N LEU A 93 26.53 -21.07 -3.87
CA LEU A 93 25.71 -22.29 -3.92
C LEU A 93 25.19 -22.60 -5.34
N LEU A 94 24.87 -21.57 -6.11
CA LEU A 94 24.32 -21.67 -7.46
C LEU A 94 25.35 -21.09 -8.44
N GLY A 95 25.69 -21.84 -9.49
CA GLY A 95 26.54 -21.30 -10.57
C GLY A 95 25.95 -20.00 -11.15
N PRO A 96 26.75 -19.12 -11.78
CA PRO A 96 26.39 -17.72 -12.02
C PRO A 96 25.03 -17.49 -12.72
N LEU A 97 24.72 -18.28 -13.75
CA LEU A 97 23.46 -18.16 -14.47
C LEU A 97 22.25 -18.54 -13.59
N LEU A 98 22.36 -19.64 -12.85
CA LEU A 98 21.31 -20.11 -11.96
C LEU A 98 21.14 -19.16 -10.77
N ALA A 99 22.23 -18.58 -10.26
CA ALA A 99 22.18 -17.54 -9.24
C ALA A 99 21.37 -16.33 -9.70
N VAL A 100 21.65 -15.80 -10.90
CA VAL A 100 20.88 -14.67 -11.46
C VAL A 100 19.41 -15.02 -11.63
N ALA A 101 19.10 -16.20 -12.20
CA ALA A 101 17.72 -16.66 -12.36
C ALA A 101 17.00 -16.81 -11.01
N PHE A 102 17.66 -17.42 -10.02
CA PHE A 102 17.15 -17.55 -8.67
C PHE A 102 16.84 -16.19 -8.05
N ILE A 103 17.76 -15.23 -8.15
CA ILE A 103 17.55 -13.87 -7.63
C ILE A 103 16.34 -13.23 -8.32
N ALA A 104 16.24 -13.30 -9.65
CA ALA A 104 15.12 -12.71 -10.37
C ALA A 104 13.77 -13.29 -9.92
N VAL A 105 13.65 -14.62 -9.84
CA VAL A 105 12.42 -15.30 -9.40
C VAL A 105 12.12 -15.02 -7.93
N HIS A 106 13.10 -15.18 -7.05
CA HIS A 106 12.93 -14.92 -5.62
C HIS A 106 12.50 -13.49 -5.34
N GLN A 107 13.16 -12.50 -5.96
CA GLN A 107 12.82 -11.09 -5.77
C GLN A 107 11.46 -10.72 -6.38
N GLY A 108 11.14 -11.29 -7.55
CA GLY A 108 9.83 -11.11 -8.18
C GLY A 108 8.70 -11.63 -7.31
N LEU A 109 8.79 -12.90 -6.87
CA LEU A 109 7.78 -13.52 -6.02
C LEU A 109 7.68 -12.84 -4.65
N PHE A 110 8.81 -12.44 -4.06
CA PHE A 110 8.81 -11.69 -2.81
C PHE A 110 8.11 -10.33 -2.97
N GLY A 111 8.35 -9.63 -4.08
CA GLY A 111 7.66 -8.40 -4.43
C GLY A 111 6.15 -8.59 -4.60
N VAL A 112 5.73 -9.63 -5.33
CA VAL A 112 4.32 -10.00 -5.48
C VAL A 112 3.68 -10.27 -4.12
N TYR A 113 4.33 -11.06 -3.26
CA TYR A 113 3.84 -11.35 -1.92
C TYR A 113 3.68 -10.07 -1.08
N LEU A 114 4.73 -9.25 -0.98
CA LEU A 114 4.69 -7.99 -0.22
C LEU A 114 3.61 -7.04 -0.75
N GLY A 115 3.56 -6.83 -2.06
CA GLY A 115 2.57 -5.98 -2.70
C GLY A 115 1.14 -6.47 -2.44
N CYS A 116 0.93 -7.78 -2.47
CA CYS A 116 -0.34 -8.41 -2.18
C CYS A 116 -0.76 -8.29 -0.72
N VAL A 117 0.15 -8.23 0.25
CA VAL A 117 -0.23 -8.04 1.66
C VAL A 117 -0.36 -6.57 2.05
N PHE A 118 0.37 -5.66 1.40
CA PHE A 118 0.30 -4.22 1.68
C PHE A 118 -0.87 -3.53 0.97
N ALA A 119 -1.04 -3.76 -0.34
CA ALA A 119 -2.00 -3.00 -1.13
C ALA A 119 -3.45 -3.10 -0.62
N PRO A 120 -3.96 -4.28 -0.20
CA PRO A 120 -5.33 -4.41 0.26
C PRO A 120 -5.66 -3.63 1.53
N ASN A 121 -4.67 -3.09 2.24
CA ASN A 121 -4.86 -2.41 3.52
C ASN A 121 -4.97 -0.88 3.40
N HIS A 122 -4.61 -0.30 2.24
CA HIS A 122 -4.63 1.16 2.07
C HIS A 122 -4.82 1.65 0.63
N LYS A 123 -4.65 0.82 -0.41
CA LYS A 123 -4.90 1.28 -1.79
C LYS A 123 -6.40 1.46 -2.05
N GLY A 124 -6.74 2.54 -2.74
CA GLY A 124 -8.12 2.94 -3.02
C GLY A 124 -8.84 3.58 -1.84
N MET A 125 -8.16 3.84 -0.73
CA MET A 125 -8.66 4.69 0.35
C MET A 125 -8.49 6.18 -0.02
N PRO A 126 -9.29 7.08 0.58
CA PRO A 126 -9.10 8.52 0.47
C PRO A 126 -7.64 8.94 0.64
N VAL A 127 -7.17 9.82 -0.25
CA VAL A 127 -5.82 10.41 -0.21
C VAL A 127 -5.96 11.87 0.20
N ARG A 128 -4.98 12.37 0.96
CA ARG A 128 -4.95 13.73 1.50
C ARG A 128 -5.09 14.78 0.38
N ASP A 129 -6.01 15.71 0.55
CA ASP A 129 -6.28 16.75 -0.43
C ASP A 129 -6.62 18.10 0.22
N GLY A 130 -5.67 19.03 0.17
CA GLY A 130 -5.90 20.44 0.53
C GLY A 130 -6.35 20.74 1.97
N ASP A 131 -6.94 21.93 2.12
CA ASP A 131 -7.03 22.74 3.34
C ASP A 131 -8.01 22.25 4.43
N SER A 132 -8.63 21.08 4.25
CA SER A 132 -9.50 20.45 5.25
C SER A 132 -8.95 19.09 5.64
N GLU A 133 -7.91 19.09 6.49
CA GLU A 133 -7.39 17.84 7.04
C GLU A 133 -8.35 17.30 8.11
N PRO A 134 -8.77 16.02 8.02
CA PRO A 134 -9.43 15.37 9.13
C PRO A 134 -8.48 15.33 10.34
N ASP A 135 -9.06 15.31 11.56
CA ASP A 135 -8.29 15.13 12.78
C ASP A 135 -7.44 13.84 12.72
N TRP A 136 -6.46 13.71 13.62
CA TRP A 136 -5.52 12.60 13.57
C TRP A 136 -6.20 11.22 13.58
N LEU A 137 -7.25 11.02 14.39
CA LEU A 137 -7.95 9.75 14.50
C LEU A 137 -8.69 9.45 13.20
N SER A 138 -9.49 10.41 12.74
CA SER A 138 -10.23 10.32 11.47
C SER A 138 -9.29 10.03 10.31
N ARG A 139 -8.11 10.67 10.28
CA ARG A 139 -7.08 10.41 9.27
C ARG A 139 -6.61 8.96 9.28
N GLN A 140 -6.22 8.41 10.43
CA GLN A 140 -5.70 7.04 10.48
C GLN A 140 -6.77 6.02 10.07
N VAL A 141 -8.02 6.22 10.49
CA VAL A 141 -9.13 5.29 10.21
C VAL A 141 -9.62 5.41 8.78
N LEU A 142 -9.86 6.62 8.27
CA LEU A 142 -10.45 6.82 6.94
C LEU A 142 -9.48 6.55 5.79
N THR A 143 -8.17 6.68 6.00
CA THR A 143 -7.16 6.42 4.98
C THR A 143 -6.65 4.97 4.97
N SER A 144 -7.22 4.12 5.83
CA SER A 144 -6.82 2.73 6.01
C SER A 144 -8.03 1.80 5.97
N ARG A 145 -7.79 0.51 5.74
CA ARG A 145 -8.82 -0.52 5.88
C ARG A 145 -8.22 -1.78 6.47
N ASN A 146 -9.05 -2.54 7.16
CA ASN A 146 -8.67 -3.85 7.67
C ASN A 146 -9.12 -4.98 6.74
N ILE A 147 -8.32 -6.04 6.72
CA ILE A 147 -8.70 -7.31 6.11
C ILE A 147 -9.25 -8.22 7.21
N ARG A 148 -10.43 -8.80 6.96
CA ARG A 148 -11.12 -9.66 7.92
C ARG A 148 -10.19 -10.80 8.37
N SER A 149 -9.91 -10.85 9.66
CA SER A 149 -8.95 -11.79 10.24
C SER A 149 -9.47 -13.23 10.23
N SER A 150 -8.56 -14.17 9.99
CA SER A 150 -8.71 -15.60 10.20
C SER A 150 -7.32 -16.16 10.53
N ARG A 151 -7.19 -17.38 11.04
CA ARG A 151 -5.85 -17.97 11.29
C ARG A 151 -4.97 -17.96 10.03
N VAL A 152 -5.58 -18.19 8.87
CA VAL A 152 -4.90 -18.15 7.57
C VAL A 152 -4.51 -16.72 7.19
N HIS A 153 -5.42 -15.75 7.31
CA HIS A 153 -5.09 -14.35 6.98
C HIS A 153 -4.06 -13.77 7.95
N ASP A 154 -4.16 -14.05 9.25
CA ASP A 154 -3.21 -13.56 10.25
C ASP A 154 -1.79 -14.07 9.96
N PHE A 155 -1.67 -15.33 9.48
CA PHE A 155 -0.40 -15.90 9.02
C PHE A 155 0.09 -15.23 7.73
N LEU A 156 -0.74 -15.22 6.67
CA LEU A 156 -0.37 -14.70 5.36
C LEU A 156 -0.06 -13.20 5.36
N TYR A 157 -0.76 -12.41 6.17
CA TYR A 157 -0.54 -10.97 6.27
C TYR A 157 0.48 -10.61 7.35
N GLY A 158 0.89 -11.55 8.21
CA GLY A 158 1.84 -11.30 9.30
C GLY A 158 1.41 -10.16 10.23
N GLY A 159 0.09 -10.00 10.44
CA GLY A 159 -0.54 -8.95 11.24
C GLY A 159 -0.86 -7.65 10.48
N LEU A 160 -0.52 -7.53 9.19
CA LEU A 160 -0.83 -6.35 8.37
C LEU A 160 -2.32 -6.20 8.05
N ASN A 161 -3.13 -7.22 8.31
CA ASN A 161 -4.59 -7.18 8.19
C ASN A 161 -5.28 -6.28 9.23
N TYR A 162 -4.52 -5.77 10.22
CA TYR A 162 -4.95 -4.82 11.26
C TYR A 162 -4.34 -3.43 11.03
N GLN A 163 -4.44 -2.91 9.81
CA GLN A 163 -3.84 -1.65 9.40
C GLN A 163 -4.37 -0.44 10.19
N ILE A 164 -5.66 -0.40 10.50
CA ILE A 164 -6.26 0.69 11.28
C ILE A 164 -5.60 0.74 12.66
N GLU A 165 -5.53 -0.37 13.38
CA GLU A 165 -4.88 -0.44 14.69
C GLU A 165 -3.38 -0.19 14.60
N HIS A 166 -2.72 -0.63 13.52
CA HIS A 166 -1.30 -0.37 13.30
C HIS A 166 -1.01 1.12 13.17
N HIS A 167 -1.85 1.89 12.47
CA HIS A 167 -1.67 3.34 12.36
C HIS A 167 -2.02 4.09 13.65
N LEU A 168 -3.01 3.61 14.40
CA LEU A 168 -3.36 4.20 15.70
C LEU A 168 -2.31 3.89 16.77
N PHE A 169 -1.71 2.71 16.72
CA PHE A 169 -0.77 2.21 17.73
C PHE A 169 0.50 1.64 17.07
N PRO A 170 1.33 2.47 16.41
CA PRO A 170 2.45 2.01 15.59
C PRO A 170 3.54 1.27 16.37
N THR A 171 3.62 1.51 17.69
CA THR A 171 4.56 0.85 18.59
C THR A 171 3.99 -0.41 19.24
N MET A 172 2.71 -0.72 19.03
CA MET A 172 2.07 -1.90 19.62
C MET A 172 2.61 -3.19 18.98
N PRO A 173 2.97 -4.21 19.78
CA PRO A 173 3.32 -5.52 19.24
C PRO A 173 2.17 -6.10 18.40
N ARG A 174 2.49 -6.60 17.20
CA ARG A 174 1.50 -7.13 16.25
C ARG A 174 0.49 -8.13 16.85
N PRO A 175 0.88 -9.07 17.74
CA PRO A 175 -0.07 -10.00 18.36
C PRO A 175 -1.17 -9.31 19.19
N ASN A 176 -0.93 -8.09 19.66
CA ASN A 176 -1.89 -7.32 20.45
C ASN A 176 -2.86 -6.52 19.57
N LEU A 177 -2.56 -6.29 18.29
CA LEU A 177 -3.47 -5.59 17.36
C LEU A 177 -4.83 -6.30 17.25
N ARG A 178 -4.82 -7.64 17.23
CA ARG A 178 -6.05 -8.45 17.27
C ARG A 178 -6.89 -8.20 18.52
N LYS A 179 -6.24 -7.94 19.66
CA LYS A 179 -6.90 -7.73 20.95
C LYS A 179 -7.51 -6.32 21.05
N VAL A 180 -6.84 -5.30 20.49
CA VAL A 180 -7.31 -3.92 20.54
C VAL A 180 -8.38 -3.62 19.47
N ARG A 181 -8.37 -4.34 18.34
CA ARG A 181 -9.36 -4.20 17.26
C ARG A 181 -10.82 -4.05 17.71
N PRO A 182 -11.40 -4.91 18.57
CA PRO A 182 -12.78 -4.73 19.02
C PRO A 182 -12.99 -3.42 19.79
N LEU A 183 -12.00 -2.97 20.58
CA LEU A 183 -12.05 -1.69 21.29
C LEU A 183 -11.97 -0.51 20.33
N THR A 184 -11.06 -0.56 19.35
CA THR A 184 -10.93 0.44 18.29
C THR A 184 -12.23 0.57 17.51
N ARG A 185 -12.81 -0.54 17.05
CA ARG A 185 -14.10 -0.53 16.34
C ARG A 185 -15.23 0.05 17.19
N ALA A 186 -15.30 -0.32 18.48
CA ALA A 186 -16.31 0.22 19.39
C ALA A 186 -16.13 1.73 19.59
N HIS A 187 -14.90 2.20 19.78
CA HIS A 187 -14.60 3.63 19.91
C HIS A 187 -14.96 4.41 18.64
N CYS A 188 -14.59 3.92 17.46
CA CYS A 188 -14.99 4.53 16.19
C CYS A 188 -16.51 4.68 16.08
N ALA A 189 -17.28 3.67 16.53
CA ALA A 189 -18.74 3.75 16.54
C ALA A 189 -19.29 4.84 17.49
N THR A 190 -18.62 5.13 18.61
CA THR A 190 -19.01 6.25 19.49
C THR A 190 -18.74 7.64 18.90
N GLN A 191 -17.87 7.71 17.88
CA GLN A 191 -17.46 8.93 17.22
C GLN A 191 -18.10 9.08 15.83
N ASP A 192 -19.08 8.22 15.49
CA ASP A 192 -19.67 8.11 14.14
C ASP A 192 -18.61 7.97 13.02
N LEU A 193 -17.47 7.37 13.34
CA LEU A 193 -16.34 7.20 12.43
C LEU A 193 -16.42 5.85 11.71
N PRO A 194 -16.49 5.80 10.37
CA PRO A 194 -16.58 4.55 9.63
C PRO A 194 -15.33 3.68 9.78
N TYR A 195 -15.43 2.64 10.60
CA TYR A 195 -14.43 1.60 10.70
C TYR A 195 -14.59 0.61 9.52
N TYR A 196 -13.64 0.60 8.58
CA TYR A 196 -13.78 -0.20 7.35
C TYR A 196 -13.01 -1.52 7.40
N GLU A 197 -13.73 -2.62 7.23
CA GLU A 197 -13.17 -3.97 7.21
C GLU A 197 -13.88 -4.87 6.19
N VAL A 198 -13.10 -5.53 5.34
CA VAL A 198 -13.61 -6.34 4.22
C VAL A 198 -12.83 -7.64 4.07
N SER A 199 -13.33 -8.58 3.26
CA SER A 199 -12.53 -9.74 2.86
C SER A 199 -11.36 -9.31 1.96
N ALA A 200 -10.30 -10.12 1.91
CA ALA A 200 -9.17 -9.87 1.01
C ALA A 200 -9.63 -9.74 -0.46
N THR A 201 -10.49 -10.66 -0.90
CA THR A 201 -11.07 -10.65 -2.25
C THR A 201 -11.80 -9.35 -2.57
N ARG A 202 -12.65 -8.88 -1.64
CA ARG A 202 -13.38 -7.63 -1.81
C ARG A 202 -12.44 -6.44 -1.87
N SER A 203 -11.40 -6.42 -1.05
CA SER A 203 -10.40 -5.36 -1.08
C SER A 203 -9.69 -5.29 -2.44
N TYR A 204 -9.28 -6.42 -3.02
CA TYR A 204 -8.69 -6.43 -4.37
C TYR A 204 -9.64 -5.93 -5.46
N VAL A 205 -10.93 -6.31 -5.39
CA VAL A 205 -11.94 -5.79 -6.32
C VAL A 205 -11.99 -4.27 -6.25
N GLU A 206 -11.97 -3.71 -5.04
CA GLU A 206 -12.00 -2.25 -4.83
C GLU A 206 -10.71 -1.56 -5.28
N VAL A 207 -9.54 -2.17 -5.04
CA VAL A 207 -8.25 -1.67 -5.54
C VAL A 207 -8.27 -1.60 -7.07
N LEU A 208 -8.67 -2.67 -7.74
CA LEU A 208 -8.72 -2.71 -9.21
C LEU A 208 -9.77 -1.74 -9.76
N ALA A 209 -10.93 -1.61 -9.12
CA ALA A 209 -11.96 -0.65 -9.51
C ALA A 209 -11.44 0.79 -9.39
N HIS A 210 -10.76 1.12 -8.28
CA HIS A 210 -10.15 2.44 -8.08
C HIS A 210 -9.07 2.73 -9.13
N LEU A 211 -8.17 1.77 -9.40
CA LEU A 211 -7.12 1.92 -10.41
C LEU A 211 -7.72 2.17 -11.81
N ARG A 212 -8.80 1.46 -12.18
CA ARG A 212 -9.51 1.69 -13.44
C ARG A 212 -10.13 3.08 -13.49
N GLN A 213 -10.74 3.53 -12.39
CA GLN A 213 -11.32 4.87 -12.29
C GLN A 213 -10.27 5.96 -12.49
N VAL A 214 -9.11 5.87 -11.82
CA VAL A 214 -8.02 6.84 -11.98
C VAL A 214 -7.48 6.81 -13.42
N THR A 215 -7.35 5.63 -14.03
CA THR A 215 -6.98 5.52 -15.45
C THR A 215 -7.96 6.26 -16.36
N GLU A 216 -9.26 6.12 -16.12
CA GLU A 216 -10.30 6.79 -16.91
C GLU A 216 -10.25 8.31 -16.75
N GLN A 217 -10.07 8.80 -15.52
CA GLN A 217 -9.90 10.24 -15.26
C GLN A 217 -8.74 10.84 -16.06
N VAL A 218 -7.58 10.19 -16.03
CA VAL A 218 -6.39 10.65 -16.77
C VAL A 218 -6.61 10.62 -18.28
N ARG A 219 -7.36 9.63 -18.81
CA ARG A 219 -7.72 9.57 -20.24
C ARG A 219 -8.63 10.73 -20.64
N GLN A 220 -9.66 11.01 -19.85
CA GLN A 220 -10.60 12.11 -20.09
C GLN A 220 -9.94 13.49 -19.98
N GLU A 221 -9.00 13.67 -19.07
CA GLU A 221 -8.23 14.92 -18.96
C GLU A 221 -7.30 15.09 -20.16
N SER A 222 -6.62 14.02 -20.57
CA SER A 222 -5.75 14.05 -21.76
C SER A 222 -6.53 14.38 -23.03
N ALA A 223 -7.76 13.86 -23.18
CA ALA A 223 -8.63 14.16 -24.31
C ALA A 223 -9.18 15.60 -24.30
N ARG A 224 -9.27 16.23 -23.12
CA ARG A 224 -9.69 17.63 -22.97
C ARG A 224 -8.56 18.64 -23.19
N SER A 225 -7.31 18.20 -23.14
CA SER A 225 -6.12 19.03 -23.34
C SER A 225 -5.46 18.85 -24.72
N ALA A 226 -6.01 17.97 -25.57
CA ALA A 226 -5.60 17.74 -26.95
C ALA A 226 -6.57 18.45 -27.91
#